data_AF-A0A2V9RUY0-F1
#
_entry.id   AF-A0A2V9RUY0-F1
#
_cell.length_a   1.000
_cell.length_b   1.000
_cell.length_c   1.000
_cell.angle_alpha   90.00
_cell.angle_beta   90.00
_cell.angle_gamma   90.00
#
_symmetry.space_group_name_H-M   'P 1'
#
loop_
_entity.id
_entity.type
_entity.pdbx_description
1 polymer ?
#
loop_
_entity_poly.entity_id
_entity_poly.type
_entity_poly.pdbx_seq_one_letter_code
_entity_poly.pdbx_strand_id
1 'polypeptide(L)'
;MRKERKHFTPEEKVAILRRHFVDKVPVSELCEELGLRPTVFYRWQKELFENGAAAFQSQERPHRQVEEKQKRIEFLEKKVQTKDEVLAELMAEHIALKKSLGEL
;
A
#
# COMPACT_ATOMS: atom_id res chain seq x y z
N MET A 1 -21.60 27.81 -14.31
CA MET A 1 -21.65 27.13 -13.00
C MET A 1 -20.76 25.89 -13.03
N ARG A 2 -19.76 25.78 -12.14
CA ARG A 2 -18.93 24.57 -12.04
C ARG A 2 -19.77 23.46 -11.38
N LYS A 3 -20.12 22.40 -12.12
CA LYS A 3 -20.68 21.19 -11.52
C LYS A 3 -19.64 20.64 -10.53
N GLU A 4 -19.98 20.59 -9.25
CA GLU A 4 -19.20 19.88 -8.25
C GLU A 4 -18.96 18.45 -8.73
N ARG A 5 -17.70 18.03 -8.70
CA ARG A 5 -17.34 16.68 -9.09
C ARG A 5 -17.75 15.78 -7.94
N LYS A 6 -18.81 14.99 -8.13
CA LYS A 6 -19.13 13.91 -7.20
C LYS A 6 -17.93 12.96 -7.13
N HIS A 7 -17.38 12.80 -5.94
CA HIS A 7 -16.32 11.85 -5.65
C HIS A 7 -16.98 10.53 -5.24
N PHE A 8 -16.62 9.45 -5.91
CA PHE A 8 -17.07 8.10 -5.58
C PHE A 8 -15.91 7.33 -4.95
N THR A 9 -16.16 6.66 -3.83
CA THR A 9 -15.17 5.76 -3.21
C THR A 9 -14.95 4.54 -4.09
N PRO A 10 -13.85 3.80 -3.92
CA PRO A 10 -13.63 2.53 -4.62
C PRO A 10 -14.80 1.54 -4.45
N GLU A 11 -15.35 1.45 -3.24
CA GLU A 11 -16.46 0.56 -2.89
C GLU A 11 -17.75 0.95 -3.61
N GLU A 12 -18.06 2.25 -3.66
CA GLU A 12 -19.21 2.78 -4.39
C GLU A 12 -19.12 2.50 -5.89
N LYS A 13 -17.93 2.68 -6.48
CA LYS A 13 -17.71 2.34 -7.91
C LYS A 13 -18.00 0.88 -8.18
N VAL A 14 -17.51 -0.03 -7.33
CA VAL A 14 -17.76 -1.46 -7.45
C VAL A 14 -19.25 -1.79 -7.30
N ALA A 15 -19.94 -1.16 -6.34
CA ALA A 15 -21.38 -1.34 -6.14
C ALA A 15 -22.19 -0.90 -7.37
N ILE A 16 -21.83 0.24 -7.98
CA ILE A 16 -22.48 0.75 -9.20
C ILE A 16 -22.24 -0.22 -10.38
N LEU A 17 -21.00 -0.68 -10.57
CA LEU A 17 -20.67 -1.66 -11.61
C LEU A 17 -21.43 -2.99 -11.38
N ARG A 18 -21.57 -3.44 -10.13
CA ARG A 18 -22.33 -4.64 -9.77
C ARG A 18 -23.80 -4.52 -10.16
N ARG A 19 -24.46 -3.37 -9.94
CA ARG A 19 -25.86 -3.16 -10.37
C ARG A 19 -26.05 -3.42 -11.86
N HIS A 20 -25.09 -3.03 -12.68
CA HIS A 20 -25.14 -3.32 -14.12
C HIS A 20 -24.86 -4.80 -14.43
N PHE A 21 -23.76 -5.35 -13.93
CA PHE A 21 -23.32 -6.69 -14.33
C PHE A 21 -24.12 -7.84 -13.71
N VAL A 22 -24.58 -7.67 -12.47
CA VAL A 22 -25.32 -8.68 -11.71
C VAL A 22 -26.81 -8.44 -11.82
N ASP A 23 -27.26 -7.25 -11.45
CA ASP A 23 -28.70 -6.94 -11.38
C ASP A 23 -29.29 -6.52 -12.75
N LYS A 24 -28.45 -6.47 -13.79
CA LYS A 24 -28.82 -6.18 -15.20
C LYS A 24 -29.46 -4.81 -15.43
N VAL A 25 -29.24 -3.86 -14.50
CA VAL A 25 -29.72 -2.48 -14.67
C VAL A 25 -29.00 -1.83 -15.86
N PRO A 26 -29.72 -1.18 -16.80
CA PRO A 26 -29.09 -0.50 -17.94
C PRO A 26 -28.11 0.60 -17.50
N VAL A 27 -27.00 0.76 -18.24
CA VAL A 27 -26.01 1.81 -17.96
C VAL A 27 -26.62 3.21 -18.07
N SER A 28 -27.57 3.41 -18.99
CA SER A 28 -28.28 4.68 -19.17
C SER A 28 -29.02 5.09 -17.90
N GLU A 29 -29.78 4.17 -17.31
CA GLU A 29 -30.54 4.39 -16.08
C GLU A 29 -29.62 4.72 -14.89
N LEU A 30 -28.54 3.94 -14.72
CA LEU A 30 -27.54 4.20 -13.67
C LEU A 30 -26.85 5.56 -13.84
N CYS A 31 -26.57 5.94 -15.09
CA CYS A 31 -25.91 7.21 -15.38
C CYS A 31 -26.84 8.40 -15.14
N GLU A 32 -28.13 8.27 -15.45
CA GLU A 32 -29.15 9.28 -15.16
C GLU A 32 -29.38 9.42 -13.65
N GLU A 33 -29.61 8.33 -12.93
CA GLU A 33 -29.84 8.30 -11.47
C GLU A 33 -28.71 8.97 -10.70
N LEU A 34 -27.46 8.65 -11.05
CA LEU A 34 -26.28 9.10 -10.32
C LEU A 34 -25.74 10.45 -10.82
N GLY A 35 -26.23 10.93 -11.98
CA GLY A 35 -25.65 12.08 -12.69
C GLY A 35 -24.25 11.79 -13.23
N LEU A 36 -23.97 10.54 -13.59
CA LEU A 36 -22.69 10.05 -14.07
C LEU A 36 -22.63 10.18 -15.61
N ARG A 37 -21.48 10.57 -16.15
CA ARG A 37 -21.26 10.51 -17.60
C ARG A 37 -20.96 9.05 -17.99
N PRO A 38 -21.58 8.48 -19.05
CA PRO A 38 -21.32 7.11 -19.47
C PRO A 38 -19.84 6.78 -19.67
N THR A 39 -19.04 7.74 -20.16
CA THR A 39 -17.58 7.58 -20.31
C THR A 39 -16.86 7.26 -19.01
N VAL A 40 -17.34 7.76 -17.87
CA VAL A 40 -16.77 7.48 -16.55
C VAL A 40 -17.11 6.06 -16.12
N PHE A 41 -18.34 5.61 -16.37
CA PHE A 41 -18.76 4.23 -16.09
C PHE A 41 -17.89 3.22 -16.84
N TYR A 42 -17.72 3.41 -18.15
CA TYR A 42 -16.90 2.51 -18.97
C TYR A 42 -15.42 2.54 -18.59
N ARG A 43 -14.90 3.69 -18.13
CA ARG A 43 -13.54 3.76 -17.58
C ARG A 43 -13.40 2.90 -16.32
N TRP A 44 -14.33 3.00 -15.37
CA TRP A 44 -14.30 2.17 -14.16
C TRP A 44 -14.48 0.68 -14.48
N GLN A 45 -15.35 0.36 -15.43
CA GLN A 45 -15.51 -1.01 -15.93
C GLN A 45 -14.17 -1.56 -16.44
N LYS A 46 -13.46 -0.79 -17.25
CA LYS A 46 -12.14 -1.16 -17.77
C LYS A 46 -11.15 -1.36 -16.62
N GLU A 47 -11.04 -0.38 -15.73
CA GLU A 47 -10.16 -0.45 -14.55
C GLU A 47 -10.44 -1.69 -13.68
N LEU A 48 -11.72 -2.03 -13.46
CA LEU A 48 -12.12 -3.20 -12.69
C LEU A 48 -11.67 -4.50 -13.35
N PHE A 49 -11.90 -4.66 -14.67
CA PHE A 49 -11.55 -5.91 -15.36
C PHE A 49 -10.05 -6.06 -15.58
N GLU A 50 -9.30 -4.97 -15.78
CA GLU A 50 -7.84 -5.01 -15.87
C GLU A 50 -7.19 -5.44 -14.55
N ASN A 51 -7.72 -4.98 -13.41
CA ASN A 51 -7.20 -5.33 -12.10
C ASN A 51 -7.89 -6.58 -11.48
N GLY A 52 -8.97 -7.06 -12.07
CA GLY A 52 -9.79 -8.15 -11.52
C GLY A 52 -9.02 -9.47 -11.38
N ALA A 53 -8.05 -9.72 -12.26
CA ALA A 53 -7.20 -10.91 -12.16
C ALA A 53 -6.42 -10.97 -10.83
N ALA A 54 -6.04 -9.83 -10.26
CA ALA A 54 -5.33 -9.76 -8.99
C ALA A 54 -6.17 -10.29 -7.82
N ALA A 55 -7.50 -10.22 -7.90
CA ALA A 55 -8.40 -10.74 -6.86
C ALA A 55 -8.42 -12.28 -6.81
N PHE A 56 -8.06 -12.95 -7.91
CA PHE A 56 -8.03 -14.42 -8.00
C PHE A 56 -6.62 -15.01 -7.86
N GLN A 57 -5.59 -14.16 -7.75
CA GLN A 57 -4.25 -14.65 -7.45
C GLN A 57 -4.20 -15.16 -6.01
N SER A 58 -3.85 -16.43 -5.81
CA SER A 58 -3.75 -17.02 -4.47
C SER A 58 -2.78 -16.21 -3.60
N GLN A 59 -3.24 -15.80 -2.42
CA GLN A 59 -2.46 -14.97 -1.48
C GLN A 59 -1.21 -15.66 -0.89
N GLU A 60 -0.98 -16.95 -1.19
CA GLU A 60 0.17 -17.71 -0.68
C GLU A 60 1.52 -17.08 -1.07
N ARG A 61 1.62 -16.49 -2.26
CA ARG A 61 2.86 -15.84 -2.73
C ARG A 61 3.14 -14.51 -2.05
N PRO A 62 2.19 -13.56 -1.92
CA PRO A 62 2.45 -12.30 -1.22
C PRO A 62 2.65 -12.48 0.29
N HIS A 63 1.86 -13.32 0.97
CA HIS A 63 2.01 -13.50 2.42
C HIS A 63 3.39 -14.07 2.78
N ARG A 64 3.84 -15.12 2.08
CA ARG A 64 5.15 -15.73 2.32
C ARG A 64 6.30 -14.77 2.03
N GLN A 65 6.22 -13.97 0.96
CA GLN A 65 7.23 -12.96 0.65
C GLN A 65 7.24 -11.82 1.68
N VAL A 66 6.09 -11.41 2.19
CA VAL A 66 5.99 -10.40 3.25
C VAL A 66 6.59 -10.94 4.55
N GLU A 67 6.28 -12.19 4.90
CA GLU A 67 6.83 -12.84 6.09
C GLU A 67 8.35 -13.04 6.01
N GLU A 68 8.88 -13.47 4.85
CA GLU A 68 10.31 -13.59 4.61
C GLU A 68 11.03 -12.24 4.68
N LYS A 69 10.42 -11.18 4.13
CA LYS A 69 10.95 -9.81 4.25
C LYS A 69 10.93 -9.32 5.70
N GLN A 70 9.85 -9.60 6.44
CA GLN A 70 9.74 -9.22 7.84
C GLN A 70 10.81 -9.89 8.70
N LYS A 71 11.02 -11.20 8.52
CA LYS A 71 12.12 -11.94 9.15
C LYS A 71 13.49 -11.35 8.81
N ARG A 72 13.68 -10.90 7.57
CA ARG A 72 14.93 -10.26 7.15
C ARG A 72 15.14 -8.89 7.81
N ILE A 73 14.08 -8.09 7.94
CA ILE A 73 14.13 -6.79 8.63
C ILE A 73 14.54 -7.00 10.09
N GLU A 74 13.84 -7.89 10.81
CA GLU A 74 14.16 -8.19 12.22
C GLU A 74 15.61 -8.67 12.41
N PHE A 75 16.07 -9.56 11.51
CA PHE A 75 17.46 -10.02 11.54
C PHE A 75 18.47 -8.88 11.34
N LEU A 76 18.19 -7.96 10.41
CA LEU A 76 19.07 -6.83 10.12
C LEU A 76 19.05 -5.80 11.26
N GLU A 77 17.88 -5.51 11.83
CA GLU A 77 17.72 -4.62 12.98
C GLU A 77 18.52 -5.12 14.18
N LYS A 78 18.41 -6.42 14.51
CA LYS A 78 19.21 -7.02 15.58
C LYS A 78 20.72 -6.90 15.30
N LYS A 79 21.14 -7.10 14.04
CA LYS A 79 22.55 -6.96 13.66
C LYS A 79 23.04 -5.52 13.79
N VAL A 80 22.22 -4.53 13.46
CA VAL A 80 22.55 -3.12 13.66
C VAL A 80 22.69 -2.82 15.15
N GLN A 81 21.72 -3.25 15.97
CA GLN A 81 21.77 -3.06 17.42
C GLN A 81 23.05 -3.61 18.04
N THR A 82 23.42 -4.85 17.74
CA THR A 82 24.67 -5.43 18.28
C THR A 82 25.91 -4.66 17.85
N LYS A 83 25.93 -4.14 16.61
CA LYS A 83 27.06 -3.32 16.15
C LYS A 83 27.11 -1.97 16.85
N ASP A 84 25.97 -1.35 17.13
CA ASP A 84 25.89 -0.09 17.86
C ASP A 84 26.34 -0.24 19.32
N GLU A 85 25.98 -1.35 19.97
CA GLU A 85 26.43 -1.69 21.34
C GLU A 85 27.96 -1.83 21.40
N VAL A 86 28.55 -2.66 20.52
CA VAL A 86 30.01 -2.83 20.46
C VAL A 86 30.72 -1.53 20.11
N LEU A 87 30.16 -0.73 19.20
CA LEU A 87 30.72 0.56 18.84
C LEU A 87 30.70 1.53 20.03
N ALA A 88 29.62 1.56 20.81
CA ALA A 88 29.51 2.40 22.00
C ALA A 88 30.57 2.03 23.05
N GLU A 89 30.80 0.74 23.30
CA GLU A 89 31.86 0.25 24.19
C GLU A 89 33.24 0.70 23.71
N LEU A 90 33.58 0.44 22.45
CA LEU A 90 34.86 0.84 21.87
C LEU A 90 35.08 2.36 21.88
N MET A 91 34.03 3.13 21.61
CA MET A 91 34.09 4.60 21.68
C MET A 91 34.32 5.09 23.11
N ALA A 92 33.70 4.46 24.10
CA ALA A 92 33.91 4.80 25.51
C ALA A 92 35.37 4.54 25.93
N GLU A 93 35.92 3.38 25.58
CA GLU A 93 37.34 3.04 25.82
C GLU A 93 38.29 4.01 25.12
N HIS A 94 38.02 4.33 23.86
CA HIS A 94 38.83 5.26 23.08
C HIS A 94 38.81 6.69 23.65
N ILE A 95 37.65 7.17 24.11
CA ILE A 95 37.53 8.46 24.80
C ILE A 95 38.31 8.45 26.12
N ALA A 96 38.22 7.38 26.90
CA ALA A 96 38.97 7.24 28.15
C ALA A 96 40.48 7.27 27.91
N LEU A 97 40.95 6.57 26.86
CA LEU A 97 42.36 6.58 26.47
C LEU A 97 42.83 7.97 26.06
N LYS A 98 42.07 8.68 25.20
CA LYS A 98 42.42 10.06 24.79
C LYS A 98 42.52 11.03 25.96
N LYS A 99 41.61 10.93 26.94
CA LYS A 99 41.68 11.70 28.18
C LYS A 99 42.95 11.37 28.99
N SER A 100 43.35 10.10 29.06
CA SER A 100 44.57 9.70 29.77
C SER A 100 45.85 10.20 29.10
N LEU A 101 45.85 10.34 27.77
CA LEU A 101 46.99 10.82 26.97
C LEU A 101 47.06 12.36 26.89
N GLY A 102 46.07 13.08 27.45
CA GLY A 102 46.01 14.54 27.39
C GLY A 102 45.71 15.10 25.99
N GLU A 103 45.17 14.28 25.10
CA GLU A 103 44.80 14.68 23.73
C GLU A 103 43.37 15.24 23.64
N LEU A 104 42.68 15.36 24.78
CA LEU A 104 41.30 15.81 24.90
C LEU A 104 41.12 16.81 26.05
#